data_AF-E1RH22-F1
#
_entry.id   AF-E1RH22-F1
#
_cell.length_a   1.000
_cell.length_b   1.000
_cell.length_c   1.000
_cell.angle_alpha   90.00
_cell.angle_beta   90.00
_cell.angle_gamma   90.00
#
_symmetry.space_group_name_H-M   'P 1'
#
loop_
_entity.id
_entity.type
_entity.pdbx_description
1 polymer ?
#
loop_
_entity_poly.entity_id
_entity_poly.type
_entity_poly.pdbx_seq_one_letter_code
_entity_poly.pdbx_strand_id
1 'polypeptide(L)'
;MPKIHDLNGVKELIQAGFDDNEETLSKYKKYTKPQLKAYLIESNEKDLNNFRPPFGTWRKLSSDGWYILDSKDYNNSVFINTAGERVWTLYNIENAKESDLFIEKLVENNIGLDRCWLSRGYLHYKKNKSNWIQKGIGLKYLDGLAEEDEGGQFSLKAWYGNKQIEGLDKIIEEASDKLAIHSTRWKKISNGDTKISMEMYSEGKITINRAEDVDETLIEISEIANKYEDELIDASKLRDDKIGAFELNFEQKVDLSSFSKTVKKGKGQMRLWLTETESKDDFKRFKGVDLHNWDRLLIDIGEDYAYITVPGKGCINAVPRIATLQGEDNAGYTSIFYDGVEIFA
;
A
#
# COMPACT_ATOMS: atom_id res chain seq x y z
N MET A 1 -11.15 -28.74 18.46
CA MET A 1 -11.04 -27.53 17.61
C MET A 1 -9.80 -27.71 16.75
N PRO A 2 -9.88 -27.70 15.41
CA PRO A 2 -8.66 -27.66 14.62
C PRO A 2 -8.05 -26.26 14.82
N LYS A 3 -6.96 -26.20 15.57
CA LYS A 3 -6.12 -25.02 15.66
C LYS A 3 -5.19 -25.06 14.45
N ILE A 4 -5.07 -23.94 13.74
CA ILE A 4 -4.05 -23.82 12.69
C ILE A 4 -2.69 -23.76 13.38
N HIS A 5 -1.85 -24.76 13.08
CA HIS A 5 -0.53 -24.95 13.70
C HIS A 5 0.62 -24.69 12.72
N ASP A 6 0.37 -24.76 11.43
CA ASP A 6 1.35 -24.65 10.36
C ASP A 6 0.78 -23.88 9.16
N LEU A 7 1.65 -23.61 8.18
CA LEU A 7 1.26 -22.94 6.94
C LEU A 7 0.28 -23.77 6.09
N ASN A 8 0.30 -25.11 6.19
CA ASN A 8 -0.62 -25.95 5.43
C ASN A 8 -2.07 -25.74 5.90
N GLY A 9 -2.31 -25.60 7.20
CA GLY A 9 -3.65 -25.26 7.71
C GLY A 9 -4.11 -23.87 7.28
N VAL A 10 -3.20 -22.90 7.13
CA VAL A 10 -3.52 -21.57 6.56
C VAL A 10 -3.92 -21.71 5.09
N LYS A 11 -3.13 -22.43 4.30
CA LYS A 11 -3.36 -22.67 2.88
C LYS A 11 -4.67 -23.41 2.64
N GLU A 12 -4.96 -24.45 3.43
CA GLU A 12 -6.22 -25.20 3.35
C GLU A 12 -7.43 -24.29 3.59
N LEU A 13 -7.37 -23.41 4.60
CA LEU A 13 -8.45 -22.47 4.87
C LEU A 13 -8.64 -21.44 3.75
N ILE A 14 -7.55 -20.89 3.22
CA ILE A 14 -7.61 -19.93 2.10
C ILE A 14 -8.15 -20.61 0.84
N GLN A 15 -7.65 -21.80 0.50
CA GLN A 15 -8.10 -22.59 -0.65
C GLN A 15 -9.59 -22.93 -0.53
N ALA A 16 -10.05 -23.33 0.66
CA ALA A 16 -11.47 -23.56 0.91
C ALA A 16 -12.33 -22.30 0.66
N GLY A 17 -11.79 -21.11 0.94
CA GLY A 17 -12.44 -19.85 0.60
C GLY A 17 -12.53 -19.59 -0.91
N PHE A 18 -11.52 -19.98 -1.67
CA PHE A 18 -11.51 -19.90 -3.13
C PHE A 18 -12.48 -20.89 -3.79
N ASP A 19 -12.50 -22.12 -3.28
CA ASP A 19 -13.34 -23.21 -3.79
C ASP A 19 -14.80 -23.14 -3.32
N ASP A 20 -15.13 -22.21 -2.41
CA ASP A 20 -16.45 -22.10 -1.77
C ASP A 20 -16.83 -23.39 -1.00
N ASN A 21 -15.84 -24.01 -0.35
CA ASN A 21 -15.99 -25.30 0.31
C ASN A 21 -16.57 -25.13 1.73
N GLU A 22 -17.91 -25.09 1.83
CA GLU A 22 -18.64 -24.88 3.09
C GLU A 22 -18.26 -25.86 4.21
N GLU A 23 -17.97 -27.13 3.87
CA GLU A 23 -17.58 -28.15 4.86
C GLU A 23 -16.25 -27.78 5.54
N THR A 24 -15.27 -27.39 4.73
CA THR A 24 -13.93 -27.02 5.22
C THR A 24 -13.97 -25.67 5.94
N LEU A 25 -14.72 -24.69 5.41
CA LEU A 25 -14.94 -23.41 6.08
C LEU A 25 -15.61 -23.60 7.46
N SER A 26 -16.60 -24.49 7.56
CA SER A 26 -17.27 -24.82 8.82
C SER A 26 -16.34 -25.46 9.85
N LYS A 27 -15.37 -26.29 9.43
CA LYS A 27 -14.31 -26.82 10.34
C LYS A 27 -13.53 -25.68 11.02
N TYR A 28 -13.34 -24.56 10.32
CA TYR A 28 -12.68 -23.37 10.83
C TYR A 28 -13.63 -22.29 11.37
N LYS A 29 -14.95 -22.57 11.47
CA LYS A 29 -16.02 -21.64 11.87
C LYS A 29 -16.12 -20.39 10.98
N LYS A 30 -15.89 -20.56 9.68
CA LYS A 30 -16.17 -19.57 8.65
C LYS A 30 -17.45 -19.97 7.91
N TYR A 31 -18.43 -19.06 7.89
CA TYR A 31 -19.77 -19.31 7.36
C TYR A 31 -20.13 -18.37 6.20
N THR A 32 -19.18 -17.57 5.76
CA THR A 32 -19.30 -16.65 4.63
C THR A 32 -18.11 -16.85 3.71
N LYS A 33 -18.31 -16.63 2.41
CA LYS A 33 -17.26 -16.72 1.40
C LYS A 33 -16.18 -15.67 1.68
N PRO A 34 -15.00 -16.06 2.20
CA PRO A 34 -13.96 -15.11 2.52
C PRO A 34 -13.22 -14.72 1.24
N GLN A 35 -13.13 -13.43 0.95
CA GLN A 35 -12.11 -12.95 0.02
C GLN A 35 -10.80 -12.77 0.77
N LEU A 36 -9.69 -13.27 0.23
CA LEU A 36 -8.37 -13.01 0.79
C LEU A 36 -7.96 -11.56 0.51
N LYS A 37 -7.60 -10.83 1.56
CA LYS A 37 -6.89 -9.55 1.46
C LYS A 37 -5.47 -9.77 1.95
N ALA A 38 -4.52 -9.16 1.27
CA ALA A 38 -3.15 -9.03 1.72
C ALA A 38 -2.82 -7.55 1.86
N TYR A 39 -2.06 -7.21 2.90
CA TYR A 39 -1.60 -5.86 3.19
C TYR A 39 -0.09 -5.91 3.30
N LEU A 40 0.57 -5.12 2.46
CA LEU A 40 2.02 -4.93 2.49
C LEU A 40 2.33 -3.86 3.52
N ILE A 41 3.09 -4.24 4.55
CA ILE A 41 3.42 -3.40 5.70
C ILE A 41 4.94 -3.25 5.73
N GLU A 42 5.41 -2.01 5.71
CA GLU A 42 6.81 -1.71 5.96
C GLU A 42 7.06 -1.74 7.47
N SER A 43 8.18 -2.36 7.86
CA SER A 43 8.64 -2.46 9.24
C SER A 43 10.08 -2.04 9.35
N ASN A 44 10.34 -1.12 10.28
CA ASN A 44 11.69 -0.72 10.67
C ASN A 44 12.34 -1.69 11.68
N GLU A 45 11.61 -2.70 12.15
CA GLU A 45 12.08 -3.71 13.11
C GLU A 45 11.97 -5.12 12.52
N LYS A 46 12.89 -6.02 12.91
CA LYS A 46 12.87 -7.42 12.45
C LYS A 46 11.98 -8.33 13.28
N ASP A 47 11.71 -7.97 14.55
CA ASP A 47 10.96 -8.82 15.47
C ASP A 47 9.50 -8.37 15.59
N LEU A 48 8.57 -9.23 15.17
CA LEU A 48 7.13 -9.01 15.30
C LEU A 48 6.69 -8.79 16.76
N ASN A 49 7.43 -9.31 17.74
CA ASN A 49 7.10 -9.14 19.16
C ASN A 49 7.23 -7.69 19.65
N ASN A 50 7.95 -6.83 18.90
CA ASN A 50 8.02 -5.40 19.18
C ASN A 50 6.70 -4.69 18.83
N PHE A 51 5.82 -5.34 18.07
CA PHE A 51 4.55 -4.79 17.62
C PHE A 51 3.37 -5.48 18.28
N ARG A 52 2.46 -4.67 18.81
CA ARG A 52 1.26 -5.15 19.48
C ARG A 52 0.11 -5.20 18.48
N PRO A 53 -0.50 -6.36 18.22
CA PRO A 53 -1.71 -6.39 17.42
C PRO A 53 -2.82 -5.64 18.16
N PRO A 54 -3.75 -4.98 17.45
CA PRO A 54 -4.86 -4.26 18.07
C PRO A 54 -5.77 -5.16 18.93
N PHE A 55 -5.80 -6.45 18.63
CA PHE A 55 -6.62 -7.45 19.32
C PHE A 55 -5.81 -8.74 19.53
N GLY A 56 -5.92 -9.36 20.70
CA GLY A 56 -5.29 -10.66 20.95
C GLY A 56 -3.77 -10.62 20.96
N THR A 57 -3.14 -11.71 20.51
CA THR A 57 -1.67 -11.86 20.48
C THR A 57 -1.21 -12.64 19.24
N TRP A 58 0.00 -12.36 18.75
CA TRP A 58 0.61 -13.15 17.69
C TRP A 58 1.07 -14.50 18.23
N ARG A 59 0.71 -15.58 17.53
CA ARG A 59 1.19 -16.93 17.80
C ARG A 59 1.97 -17.43 16.61
N LYS A 60 3.24 -17.81 16.83
CA LYS A 60 4.09 -18.39 15.78
C LYS A 60 3.51 -19.72 15.29
N LEU A 61 3.54 -19.94 13.98
CA LEU A 61 3.27 -21.23 13.34
C LEU A 61 4.57 -22.04 13.27
N SER A 62 4.47 -23.33 12.94
CA SER A 62 5.67 -24.17 12.78
C SER A 62 6.55 -23.74 11.59
N SER A 63 5.99 -23.03 10.62
CA SER A 63 6.70 -22.48 9.47
C SER A 63 7.37 -21.15 9.84
N ASP A 64 8.64 -20.99 9.49
CA ASP A 64 9.40 -19.77 9.81
C ASP A 64 8.82 -18.52 9.14
N GLY A 65 8.84 -17.42 9.88
CA GLY A 65 8.25 -16.14 9.47
C GLY A 65 6.72 -16.08 9.54
N TRP A 66 6.01 -17.19 9.78
CA TRP A 66 4.56 -17.21 9.80
C TRP A 66 3.97 -17.15 11.20
N TYR A 67 2.98 -16.28 11.37
CA TYR A 67 2.24 -16.10 12.61
C TYR A 67 0.74 -16.02 12.31
N ILE A 68 -0.05 -16.39 13.32
CA ILE A 68 -1.51 -16.26 13.31
C ILE A 68 -1.95 -15.45 14.50
N LEU A 69 -3.00 -14.67 14.33
CA LEU A 69 -3.60 -13.94 15.44
C LEU A 69 -4.42 -14.87 16.33
N ASP A 70 -4.03 -14.99 17.60
CA ASP A 70 -4.83 -15.64 18.63
C ASP A 70 -5.76 -14.59 19.27
N SER A 71 -6.98 -14.51 18.76
CA SER A 71 -8.02 -13.59 19.20
C SER A 71 -9.40 -14.25 19.11
N LYS A 72 -10.30 -13.91 20.05
CA LYS A 72 -11.69 -14.34 20.00
C LYS A 72 -12.46 -13.68 18.84
N ASP A 73 -12.12 -12.43 18.53
CA ASP A 73 -12.85 -11.61 17.56
C ASP A 73 -12.42 -11.89 16.11
N TYR A 74 -11.19 -12.38 15.92
CA TYR A 74 -10.56 -12.63 14.61
C TYR A 74 -10.08 -14.08 14.45
N ASN A 75 -10.81 -15.01 15.05
CA ASN A 75 -10.41 -16.41 15.15
C ASN A 75 -10.08 -17.03 13.77
N ASN A 76 -8.84 -17.52 13.60
CA ASN A 76 -8.32 -18.09 12.35
C ASN A 76 -8.48 -17.19 11.12
N SER A 77 -8.34 -15.87 11.27
CA SER A 77 -8.70 -14.93 10.18
C SER A 77 -7.58 -14.01 9.74
N VAL A 78 -6.62 -13.78 10.63
CA VAL A 78 -5.51 -12.86 10.43
C VAL A 78 -4.22 -13.64 10.57
N PHE A 79 -3.39 -13.56 9.55
CA PHE A 79 -2.09 -14.21 9.47
C PHE A 79 -1.06 -13.18 9.03
N ILE A 80 0.18 -13.33 9.43
CA ILE A 80 1.26 -12.47 8.98
C ILE A 80 2.48 -13.30 8.63
N ASN A 81 3.08 -12.95 7.49
CA ASN A 81 4.36 -13.45 7.05
C ASN A 81 5.41 -12.33 7.19
N THR A 82 6.40 -12.56 8.06
CA THR A 82 7.50 -11.64 8.38
C THR A 82 8.84 -12.14 7.82
N ALA A 83 8.81 -12.95 6.76
CA ALA A 83 10.02 -13.47 6.13
C ALA A 83 10.86 -12.38 5.42
N GLY A 84 10.22 -11.31 4.94
CA GLY A 84 10.89 -10.13 4.40
C GLY A 84 11.61 -9.34 5.51
N GLU A 85 12.77 -8.76 5.19
CA GLU A 85 13.55 -8.01 6.17
C GLU A 85 12.90 -6.67 6.54
N ARG A 86 12.16 -6.08 5.59
CA ARG A 86 11.49 -4.78 5.76
C ARG A 86 10.03 -4.79 5.37
N VAL A 87 9.60 -5.66 4.46
CA VAL A 87 8.22 -5.73 4.02
C VAL A 87 7.59 -7.02 4.53
N TRP A 88 6.60 -6.86 5.39
CA TRP A 88 5.78 -7.96 5.88
C TRP A 88 4.45 -8.00 5.14
N THR A 89 3.90 -9.21 5.01
CA THR A 89 2.59 -9.40 4.38
C THR A 89 1.60 -9.89 5.42
N LEU A 90 0.59 -9.08 5.71
CA LEU A 90 -0.54 -9.47 6.54
C LEU A 90 -1.70 -9.94 5.67
N TYR A 91 -2.12 -11.18 5.88
CA TYR A 91 -3.27 -11.79 5.23
C TYR A 91 -4.50 -11.75 6.13
N ASN A 92 -5.63 -11.33 5.57
CA ASN A 92 -6.91 -11.27 6.27
C ASN A 92 -8.04 -11.84 5.40
N ILE A 93 -8.85 -12.72 5.98
CA ILE A 93 -10.02 -13.30 5.32
C ILE A 93 -11.36 -12.74 5.83
N GLU A 94 -11.33 -11.78 6.76
CA GLU A 94 -12.50 -11.02 7.17
C GLU A 94 -13.08 -10.17 6.03
N ASN A 95 -14.26 -9.59 6.23
CA ASN A 95 -14.80 -8.61 5.29
C ASN A 95 -13.87 -7.37 5.18
N ALA A 96 -14.01 -6.60 4.10
CA ALA A 96 -13.12 -5.49 3.80
C ALA A 96 -13.07 -4.44 4.93
N LYS A 97 -14.22 -4.06 5.48
CA LYS A 97 -14.30 -3.05 6.55
C LYS A 97 -13.54 -3.46 7.80
N GLU A 98 -13.74 -4.69 8.27
CA GLU A 98 -13.05 -5.22 9.44
C GLU A 98 -11.54 -5.39 9.19
N SER A 99 -11.18 -5.78 7.97
CA SER A 99 -9.78 -5.94 7.59
C SER A 99 -9.05 -4.60 7.54
N ASP A 100 -9.67 -3.58 6.95
CA ASP A 100 -9.09 -2.24 6.82
C ASP A 100 -8.95 -1.57 8.19
N LEU A 101 -9.97 -1.69 9.05
CA LEU A 101 -9.92 -1.20 10.43
C LEU A 101 -8.84 -1.89 11.27
N PHE A 102 -8.64 -3.20 11.08
CA PHE A 102 -7.57 -3.92 11.77
C PHE A 102 -6.20 -3.36 11.39
N ILE A 103 -5.97 -3.12 10.10
CA ILE A 103 -4.68 -2.65 9.58
C ILE A 103 -4.41 -1.20 9.98
N GLU A 104 -5.41 -0.34 9.87
CA GLU A 104 -5.34 1.04 10.34
C GLU A 104 -4.89 1.09 11.80
N LYS A 105 -5.58 0.38 12.70
CA LYS A 105 -5.22 0.31 14.12
C LYS A 105 -3.84 -0.34 14.34
N LEU A 106 -3.47 -1.34 13.55
CA LEU A 106 -2.15 -1.97 13.69
C LEU A 106 -1.05 -0.97 13.39
N VAL A 107 -1.17 -0.23 12.29
CA VAL A 107 -0.17 0.75 11.85
C VAL A 107 -0.17 2.00 12.73
N GLU A 108 -1.32 2.45 13.24
CA GLU A 108 -1.40 3.63 14.12
C GLU A 108 -0.89 3.38 15.54
N ASN A 109 -1.12 2.20 16.09
CA ASN A 109 -0.72 1.88 17.47
C ASN A 109 0.76 1.51 17.60
N ASN A 110 1.49 1.38 16.49
CA ASN A 110 2.85 0.85 16.47
C ASN A 110 3.78 1.79 15.70
N ILE A 111 4.67 2.45 16.44
CA ILE A 111 5.76 3.25 15.88
C ILE A 111 6.69 2.33 15.09
N GLY A 112 7.07 2.74 13.88
CA GLY A 112 7.95 1.96 13.00
C GLY A 112 7.24 0.92 12.14
N LEU A 113 5.89 0.89 12.15
CA LEU A 113 5.10 0.27 11.08
C LEU A 113 4.49 1.34 10.18
N ASP A 114 4.48 1.06 8.89
CA ASP A 114 3.75 1.86 7.91
C ASP A 114 3.17 0.97 6.80
N ARG A 115 2.25 1.51 6.01
CA ARG A 115 1.80 0.83 4.78
C ARG A 115 2.89 0.92 3.73
N CYS A 116 3.01 -0.07 2.88
CA CYS A 116 3.75 0.10 1.63
C CYS A 116 2.90 0.96 0.68
N TRP A 117 3.43 2.08 0.22
CA TRP A 117 2.74 3.01 -0.67
C TRP A 117 3.14 2.72 -2.11
N LEU A 118 2.26 2.03 -2.83
CA LEU A 118 2.44 1.62 -4.21
C LEU A 118 2.19 2.82 -5.14
N SER A 119 3.24 3.22 -5.85
CA SER A 119 3.16 4.26 -6.86
C SER A 119 2.31 3.83 -8.07
N ARG A 120 2.11 4.77 -9.01
CA ARG A 120 1.51 4.47 -10.32
C ARG A 120 2.23 3.33 -11.05
N GLY A 121 3.56 3.31 -11.01
CA GLY A 121 4.36 2.28 -11.65
C GLY A 121 4.05 0.88 -11.09
N TYR A 122 3.97 0.73 -9.77
CA TYR A 122 3.55 -0.50 -9.12
C TYR A 122 2.16 -0.98 -9.53
N LEU A 123 1.19 -0.06 -9.60
CA LEU A 123 -0.17 -0.40 -9.99
C LEU A 123 -0.24 -0.85 -11.46
N HIS A 124 0.72 -0.43 -12.28
CA HIS A 124 0.90 -0.84 -13.67
C HIS A 124 1.91 -1.99 -13.88
N TYR A 125 2.58 -2.47 -12.83
CA TYR A 125 3.66 -3.47 -12.91
C TYR A 125 3.29 -4.72 -13.72
N LYS A 126 2.04 -5.17 -13.64
CA LYS A 126 1.56 -6.36 -14.37
C LYS A 126 1.24 -6.10 -15.85
N LYS A 127 1.19 -4.84 -16.33
CA LYS A 127 0.85 -4.48 -17.73
C LYS A 127 1.78 -5.14 -18.75
N ASN A 128 3.05 -5.33 -18.38
CA ASN A 128 4.08 -5.88 -19.26
C ASN A 128 4.21 -7.42 -19.13
N LYS A 129 3.42 -8.09 -18.29
CA LYS A 129 3.44 -9.55 -18.15
C LYS A 129 2.41 -10.18 -19.10
N SER A 130 2.85 -11.07 -19.98
CA SER A 130 2.06 -11.62 -21.10
C SER A 130 0.77 -12.35 -20.71
N ASN A 131 0.69 -12.87 -19.49
CA ASN A 131 -0.47 -13.58 -18.96
C ASN A 131 -1.39 -12.71 -18.09
N TRP A 132 -1.11 -11.41 -17.96
CA TRP A 132 -1.90 -10.49 -17.14
C TRP A 132 -2.67 -9.49 -18.00
N ILE A 133 -3.93 -9.25 -17.65
CA ILE A 133 -4.79 -8.29 -18.32
C ILE A 133 -5.41 -7.34 -17.30
N GLN A 134 -5.31 -6.04 -17.56
CA GLN A 134 -6.02 -5.02 -16.79
C GLN A 134 -7.52 -5.06 -17.08
N LYS A 135 -8.34 -5.04 -16.03
CA LYS A 135 -9.82 -5.11 -16.12
C LYS A 135 -10.52 -4.01 -15.34
N GLY A 136 -9.76 -3.08 -14.80
CA GLY A 136 -10.32 -1.95 -14.11
C GLY A 136 -9.26 -1.06 -13.52
N ILE A 137 -9.71 0.14 -13.19
CA ILE A 137 -8.93 1.19 -12.55
C ILE A 137 -9.81 1.89 -11.51
N GLY A 138 -9.21 2.22 -10.37
CA GLY A 138 -9.76 3.13 -9.38
C GLY A 138 -9.02 4.44 -9.47
N LEU A 139 -9.73 5.52 -9.74
CA LEU A 139 -9.22 6.88 -9.71
C LEU A 139 -9.69 7.55 -8.42
N LYS A 140 -8.85 8.40 -7.85
CA LYS A 140 -9.15 9.10 -6.60
C LYS A 140 -8.57 10.51 -6.62
N TYR A 141 -9.33 11.41 -6.01
CA TYR A 141 -8.90 12.71 -5.52
C TYR A 141 -9.45 12.87 -4.10
N LEU A 142 -8.62 13.37 -3.20
CA LEU A 142 -9.00 13.67 -1.83
C LEU A 142 -8.31 14.96 -1.45
N ASP A 143 -9.02 16.03 -1.13
CA ASP A 143 -8.36 17.25 -0.67
C ASP A 143 -7.85 17.09 0.77
N GLY A 144 -6.71 16.41 0.92
CA GLY A 144 -6.02 16.22 2.20
C GLY A 144 -5.35 17.48 2.74
N LEU A 145 -5.35 18.58 1.96
CA LEU A 145 -4.79 19.87 2.36
C LEU A 145 -5.85 20.80 2.98
N ALA A 146 -7.14 20.57 2.70
CA ALA A 146 -8.26 21.23 3.37
C ALA A 146 -8.55 20.67 4.78
N GLU A 147 -9.40 21.37 5.54
CA GLU A 147 -9.95 20.81 6.79
C GLU A 147 -11.01 19.73 6.47
N GLU A 148 -11.15 18.69 7.31
CA GLU A 148 -11.94 17.47 7.01
C GLU A 148 -13.37 17.73 6.54
N ASP A 149 -14.02 18.80 7.02
CA ASP A 149 -15.40 19.14 6.67
C ASP A 149 -15.53 19.99 5.39
N GLU A 150 -14.43 20.51 4.85
CA GLU A 150 -14.39 21.41 3.69
C GLU A 150 -13.72 20.78 2.45
N GLY A 151 -12.99 19.67 2.63
CA GLY A 151 -12.23 19.03 1.57
C GLY A 151 -13.10 18.37 0.49
N GLY A 152 -12.79 18.68 -0.76
CA GLY A 152 -13.38 17.96 -1.90
C GLY A 152 -12.91 16.50 -1.94
N GLN A 153 -13.77 15.59 -2.38
CA GLN A 153 -13.37 14.21 -2.64
C GLN A 153 -14.04 13.70 -3.92
N PHE A 154 -13.28 12.93 -4.68
CA PHE A 154 -13.78 12.22 -5.85
C PHE A 154 -13.18 10.81 -5.86
N SER A 155 -14.03 9.81 -6.07
CA SER A 155 -13.58 8.44 -6.31
C SER A 155 -14.41 7.82 -7.40
N LEU A 156 -13.73 7.21 -8.37
CA LEU A 156 -14.36 6.50 -9.48
C LEU A 156 -13.68 5.14 -9.63
N LYS A 157 -14.48 4.08 -9.59
CA LYS A 157 -14.04 2.74 -10.01
C LYS A 157 -14.64 2.41 -11.36
N ALA A 158 -13.80 2.29 -12.38
CA ALA A 158 -14.18 1.86 -13.72
C ALA A 158 -13.76 0.41 -13.91
N TRP A 159 -14.73 -0.48 -14.08
CA TRP A 159 -14.50 -1.89 -14.41
C TRP A 159 -14.95 -2.16 -15.83
N TYR A 160 -14.11 -2.84 -16.61
CA TYR A 160 -14.43 -3.11 -18.00
C TYR A 160 -14.21 -4.58 -18.36
N GLY A 161 -15.16 -5.08 -19.14
CA GLY A 161 -15.23 -6.48 -19.55
C GLY A 161 -14.25 -6.83 -20.66
N ASN A 162 -14.48 -7.96 -21.32
CA ASN A 162 -13.66 -8.39 -22.47
C ASN A 162 -14.07 -7.70 -23.78
N LYS A 163 -15.24 -7.07 -23.83
CA LYS A 163 -15.69 -6.29 -24.99
C LYS A 163 -15.14 -4.87 -24.85
N GLN A 164 -14.22 -4.51 -25.73
CA GLN A 164 -13.73 -3.14 -25.83
C GLN A 164 -14.90 -2.25 -26.27
N ILE A 165 -15.31 -1.35 -25.38
CA ILE A 165 -16.10 -0.20 -25.80
C ILE A 165 -15.13 0.70 -26.55
N GLU A 166 -15.42 1.01 -27.81
CA GLU A 166 -14.57 1.86 -28.64
C GLU A 166 -14.34 3.21 -27.93
N GLY A 167 -13.08 3.62 -27.83
CA GLY A 167 -12.68 4.86 -27.15
C GLY A 167 -12.57 4.79 -25.62
N LEU A 168 -12.99 3.71 -24.96
CA LEU A 168 -12.89 3.59 -23.49
C LEU A 168 -11.43 3.61 -23.02
N ASP A 169 -10.53 2.93 -23.74
CA ASP A 169 -9.11 2.89 -23.38
C ASP A 169 -8.51 4.31 -23.37
N LYS A 170 -8.89 5.15 -24.32
CA LYS A 170 -8.47 6.56 -24.39
C LYS A 170 -9.03 7.39 -23.23
N ILE A 171 -10.30 7.20 -22.87
CA ILE A 171 -10.92 7.88 -21.73
C ILE A 171 -10.20 7.50 -20.42
N ILE A 172 -9.89 6.21 -20.26
CA ILE A 172 -9.17 5.72 -19.08
C ILE A 172 -7.76 6.30 -19.03
N GLU A 173 -7.05 6.35 -20.16
CA GLU A 173 -5.71 6.93 -20.26
C GLU A 173 -5.73 8.42 -19.90
N GLU A 174 -6.59 9.23 -20.54
CA GLU A 174 -6.75 10.65 -20.24
C GLU A 174 -7.11 10.89 -18.75
N ALA A 175 -8.01 10.08 -18.19
CA ALA A 175 -8.39 10.19 -16.79
C ALA A 175 -7.26 9.78 -15.83
N SER A 176 -6.44 8.79 -16.21
CA SER A 176 -5.29 8.35 -15.41
C SER A 176 -4.15 9.37 -15.43
N ASP A 177 -4.07 10.20 -16.46
CA ASP A 177 -3.09 11.28 -16.54
C ASP A 177 -3.53 12.51 -15.75
N LYS A 178 -4.83 12.67 -15.50
CA LYS A 178 -5.42 13.80 -14.78
C LYS A 178 -5.93 13.47 -13.39
N LEU A 179 -5.76 12.25 -12.91
CA LEU A 179 -6.15 11.82 -11.56
C LEU A 179 -5.19 10.75 -11.04
N ALA A 180 -5.04 10.67 -9.72
CA ALA A 180 -4.26 9.61 -9.11
C ALA A 180 -4.93 8.25 -9.31
N ILE A 181 -4.12 7.26 -9.70
CA ILE A 181 -4.55 5.86 -9.70
C ILE A 181 -4.50 5.34 -8.28
N HIS A 182 -5.66 5.12 -7.69
CA HIS A 182 -5.80 4.54 -6.36
C HIS A 182 -5.85 3.01 -6.38
N SER A 183 -6.36 2.40 -7.45
CA SER A 183 -6.32 0.95 -7.58
C SER A 183 -6.26 0.49 -9.04
N THR A 184 -5.74 -0.72 -9.27
CA THR A 184 -5.80 -1.38 -10.57
C THR A 184 -6.25 -2.83 -10.41
N ARG A 185 -7.20 -3.23 -11.25
CA ARG A 185 -7.73 -4.60 -11.26
C ARG A 185 -7.07 -5.42 -12.35
N TRP A 186 -6.57 -6.59 -11.95
CA TRP A 186 -5.79 -7.49 -12.77
C TRP A 186 -6.45 -8.86 -12.87
N LYS A 187 -6.32 -9.50 -14.03
CA LYS A 187 -6.64 -10.92 -14.24
C LYS A 187 -5.44 -11.64 -14.85
N LYS A 188 -5.01 -12.72 -14.20
CA LYS A 188 -4.07 -13.69 -14.77
C LYS A 188 -4.85 -14.71 -15.57
N ILE A 189 -4.51 -14.87 -16.84
CA ILE A 189 -5.15 -15.80 -17.76
C ILE A 189 -4.15 -16.91 -18.13
N SER A 190 -4.60 -18.16 -18.05
CA SER A 190 -3.87 -19.32 -18.54
C SER A 190 -4.84 -20.27 -19.23
N ASN A 191 -4.51 -20.72 -20.44
CA ASN A 191 -5.36 -21.57 -21.27
C ASN A 191 -6.79 -21.03 -21.49
N GLY A 192 -6.95 -19.70 -21.52
CA GLY A 192 -8.26 -19.04 -21.69
C GLY A 192 -9.06 -18.84 -20.40
N ASP A 193 -8.63 -19.45 -19.29
CA ASP A 193 -9.30 -19.36 -18.00
C ASP A 193 -8.65 -18.32 -17.08
N THR A 194 -9.47 -17.69 -16.23
CA THR A 194 -8.98 -16.78 -15.19
C THR A 194 -8.44 -17.57 -14.01
N LYS A 195 -7.11 -17.62 -13.88
CA LYS A 195 -6.41 -18.27 -12.77
C LYS A 195 -6.44 -17.44 -11.50
N ILE A 196 -6.19 -16.13 -11.64
CA ILE A 196 -6.21 -15.17 -10.52
C ILE A 196 -6.94 -13.92 -10.99
N SER A 197 -7.82 -13.38 -10.14
CA SER A 197 -8.35 -12.02 -10.27
C SER A 197 -8.08 -11.27 -8.98
N MET A 198 -7.34 -10.18 -9.09
CA MET A 198 -6.96 -9.36 -7.95
C MET A 198 -7.17 -7.86 -8.22
N GLU A 199 -7.28 -7.08 -7.17
CA GLU A 199 -7.22 -5.62 -7.21
C GLU A 199 -6.11 -5.16 -6.28
N MET A 200 -5.15 -4.40 -6.83
CA MET A 200 -4.04 -3.78 -6.10
C MET A 200 -4.38 -2.32 -5.82
N TYR A 201 -4.09 -1.84 -4.62
CA TYR A 201 -4.40 -0.49 -4.16
C TYR A 201 -3.11 0.27 -3.86
N SER A 202 -3.13 1.60 -4.04
CA SER A 202 -2.01 2.51 -3.81
C SER A 202 -1.49 2.47 -2.37
N GLU A 203 -2.33 2.08 -1.41
CA GLU A 203 -1.99 1.93 0.01
C GLU A 203 -1.47 0.52 0.40
N GLY A 204 -0.96 -0.26 -0.57
CA GLY A 204 -0.32 -1.56 -0.30
C GLY A 204 -1.29 -2.71 -0.05
N LYS A 205 -2.59 -2.49 -0.21
CA LYS A 205 -3.62 -3.53 -0.11
C LYS A 205 -3.75 -4.28 -1.44
N ILE A 206 -3.93 -5.59 -1.36
CA ILE A 206 -4.24 -6.48 -2.47
C ILE A 206 -5.47 -7.30 -2.09
N THR A 207 -6.52 -7.25 -2.91
CA THR A 207 -7.73 -8.06 -2.71
C THR A 207 -7.81 -9.14 -3.78
N ILE A 208 -7.84 -10.40 -3.37
CA ILE A 208 -8.04 -11.54 -4.25
C ILE A 208 -9.54 -11.80 -4.37
N ASN A 209 -10.08 -11.52 -5.55
CA ASN A 209 -11.50 -11.69 -5.86
C ASN A 209 -11.82 -13.14 -6.27
N ARG A 210 -10.84 -13.81 -6.90
CA ARG A 210 -10.91 -15.20 -7.35
C ARG A 210 -9.48 -15.72 -7.51
N ALA A 211 -9.25 -16.96 -7.12
CA ALA A 211 -8.04 -17.71 -7.45
C ALA A 211 -8.39 -19.20 -7.60
N GLU A 212 -7.57 -19.95 -8.33
CA GLU A 212 -7.68 -21.42 -8.41
C GLU A 212 -6.70 -22.13 -7.48
N ASP A 213 -5.52 -21.53 -7.24
CA ASP A 213 -4.44 -22.10 -6.43
C ASP A 213 -3.93 -21.07 -5.40
N VAL A 214 -3.98 -21.44 -4.13
CA VAL A 214 -3.44 -20.65 -3.02
C VAL A 214 -1.93 -20.47 -3.11
N ASP A 215 -1.18 -21.47 -3.57
CA ASP A 215 0.28 -21.37 -3.66
C ASP A 215 0.69 -20.35 -4.71
N GLU A 216 0.09 -20.43 -5.90
CA GLU A 216 0.26 -19.43 -6.95
C GLU A 216 -0.14 -18.02 -6.44
N THR A 217 -1.24 -17.90 -5.70
CA THR A 217 -1.70 -16.63 -5.14
C THR A 217 -0.71 -16.01 -4.15
N LEU A 218 -0.18 -16.82 -3.23
CA LEU A 218 0.80 -16.36 -2.24
C LEU A 218 2.12 -15.95 -2.91
N ILE A 219 2.54 -16.67 -3.96
CA ILE A 219 3.71 -16.30 -4.78
C ILE A 219 3.49 -14.94 -5.44
N GLU A 220 2.34 -14.71 -6.08
CA GLU A 220 2.05 -13.45 -6.78
C GLU A 220 2.00 -12.23 -5.85
N ILE A 221 1.52 -12.42 -4.61
CA ILE A 221 1.55 -11.40 -3.56
C ILE A 221 3.00 -11.15 -3.10
N SER A 222 3.77 -12.22 -2.89
CA SER A 222 5.16 -12.13 -2.46
C SER A 222 6.06 -11.48 -3.51
N GLU A 223 5.79 -11.66 -4.81
CA GLU A 223 6.49 -10.96 -5.88
C GLU A 223 6.37 -9.43 -5.73
N ILE A 224 5.19 -8.93 -5.37
CA ILE A 224 4.95 -7.49 -5.21
C ILE A 224 5.64 -6.99 -3.94
N ALA A 225 5.53 -7.74 -2.84
CA ALA A 225 6.21 -7.43 -1.58
C ALA A 225 7.74 -7.35 -1.76
N ASN A 226 8.33 -8.35 -2.41
CA ASN A 226 9.78 -8.42 -2.63
C ASN A 226 10.28 -7.29 -3.53
N LYS A 227 9.55 -6.94 -4.61
CA LYS A 227 9.90 -5.81 -5.45
C LYS A 227 9.92 -4.50 -4.64
N TYR A 228 8.94 -4.30 -3.77
CA TYR A 228 8.88 -3.12 -2.88
C TYR A 228 10.02 -3.10 -1.88
N GLU A 229 10.35 -4.25 -1.30
CA GLU A 229 11.48 -4.40 -0.39
C GLU A 229 12.81 -4.08 -1.07
N ASP A 230 13.05 -4.61 -2.27
CA ASP A 230 14.27 -4.35 -3.05
C ASP A 230 14.46 -2.86 -3.31
N GLU A 231 13.40 -2.15 -3.69
CA GLU A 231 13.46 -0.71 -3.95
C GLU A 231 13.61 0.12 -2.67
N LEU A 232 13.00 -0.29 -1.55
CA LEU A 232 13.27 0.32 -0.26
C LEU A 232 14.73 0.16 0.16
N ILE A 233 15.31 -1.03 -0.07
CA ILE A 233 16.71 -1.33 0.22
C ILE A 233 17.61 -0.47 -0.67
N ASP A 234 17.36 -0.42 -1.98
CA ASP A 234 18.17 0.35 -2.91
C ASP A 234 18.07 1.86 -2.66
N ALA A 235 16.87 2.38 -2.40
CA ALA A 235 16.70 3.78 -2.00
C ALA A 235 17.38 4.09 -0.65
N SER A 236 17.42 3.13 0.29
CA SER A 236 18.17 3.30 1.55
C SER A 236 19.67 3.36 1.31
N LYS A 237 20.22 2.52 0.42
CA LYS A 237 21.64 2.60 0.01
C LYS A 237 21.94 3.95 -0.64
N LEU A 238 21.09 4.42 -1.55
CA LEU A 238 21.25 5.71 -2.20
C LEU A 238 21.32 6.84 -1.18
N ARG A 239 20.41 6.89 -0.20
CA ARG A 239 20.46 7.84 0.92
C ARG A 239 21.75 7.74 1.74
N ASP A 240 22.21 6.54 2.04
CA ASP A 240 23.37 6.30 2.90
C ASP A 240 24.71 6.64 2.22
N ASP A 241 24.82 6.33 0.93
CA ASP A 241 26.05 6.52 0.14
C ASP A 241 26.16 7.93 -0.46
N LYS A 242 25.02 8.55 -0.78
CA LYS A 242 24.93 9.84 -1.42
C LYS A 242 23.96 10.72 -0.63
N ILE A 243 24.47 11.82 -0.07
CA ILE A 243 23.64 12.85 0.58
C ILE A 243 22.90 13.62 -0.52
N GLY A 244 21.84 13.00 -1.06
CA GLY A 244 21.00 13.50 -2.13
C GLY A 244 19.53 13.49 -1.72
N ALA A 245 18.73 14.34 -2.35
CA ALA A 245 17.29 14.38 -2.14
C ALA A 245 16.57 13.46 -3.12
N PHE A 246 15.46 12.88 -2.68
CA PHE A 246 14.48 12.26 -3.56
C PHE A 246 13.63 13.36 -4.18
N GLU A 247 13.52 13.35 -5.49
CA GLU A 247 12.79 14.36 -6.26
C GLU A 247 11.39 13.84 -6.56
N LEU A 248 10.37 14.61 -6.18
CA LEU A 248 8.99 14.35 -6.52
C LEU A 248 8.57 15.35 -7.60
N ASN A 249 7.97 14.85 -8.67
CA ASN A 249 7.36 15.70 -9.71
C ASN A 249 5.84 15.55 -9.66
N PHE A 250 5.13 16.66 -9.59
CA PHE A 250 3.67 16.70 -9.52
C PHE A 250 3.10 17.13 -10.88
N GLU A 251 2.15 16.36 -11.42
CA GLU A 251 1.43 16.76 -12.64
C GLU A 251 0.51 17.98 -12.40
N GLN A 252 -0.01 18.10 -11.18
CA GLN A 252 -0.87 19.21 -10.77
C GLN A 252 -0.21 20.04 -9.68
N LYS A 253 -0.51 21.34 -9.67
CA LYS A 253 0.11 22.28 -8.73
C LYS A 253 -0.39 22.07 -7.31
N VAL A 254 0.55 22.08 -6.37
CA VAL A 254 0.33 22.06 -4.92
C VAL A 254 -0.05 23.44 -4.43
N ASP A 255 -1.09 23.53 -3.60
CA ASP A 255 -1.33 24.73 -2.78
C ASP A 255 -0.33 24.77 -1.61
N LEU A 256 0.75 25.52 -1.81
CA LEU A 256 1.82 25.69 -0.81
C LEU A 256 1.32 26.28 0.53
N SER A 257 0.24 27.06 0.52
CA SER A 257 -0.31 27.66 1.74
C SER A 257 -1.11 26.63 2.54
N SER A 258 -1.96 25.87 1.88
CA SER A 258 -2.71 24.77 2.48
C SER A 258 -1.78 23.66 2.95
N PHE A 259 -0.77 23.29 2.16
CA PHE A 259 0.30 22.38 2.57
C PHE A 259 0.97 22.83 3.88
N SER A 260 1.45 24.09 3.93
CA SER A 260 2.09 24.65 5.13
C SER A 260 1.18 24.59 6.36
N LYS A 261 -0.12 24.91 6.21
CA LYS A 261 -1.10 24.87 7.30
C LYS A 261 -1.29 23.44 7.84
N THR A 262 -1.35 22.45 6.96
CA THR A 262 -1.58 21.04 7.32
C THR A 262 -0.38 20.44 8.04
N VAL A 263 0.82 20.55 7.46
CA VAL A 263 2.04 19.95 8.04
C VAL A 263 2.50 20.64 9.33
N LYS A 264 2.23 21.94 9.52
CA LYS A 264 2.54 22.64 10.78
C LYS A 264 1.74 22.11 11.96
N LYS A 265 0.52 21.61 11.72
CA LYS A 265 -0.37 21.06 12.75
C LYS A 265 -0.11 19.59 13.04
N GLY A 266 0.76 18.90 12.28
CA GLY A 266 0.92 17.46 12.40
C GLY A 266 -0.33 16.68 11.98
N LYS A 267 -1.16 17.27 11.11
CA LYS A 267 -2.44 16.72 10.66
C LYS A 267 -2.34 16.16 9.24
N GLY A 268 -3.31 15.32 8.87
CA GLY A 268 -3.42 14.76 7.54
C GLY A 268 -2.75 13.38 7.41
N GLN A 269 -3.00 12.74 6.26
CA GLN A 269 -2.59 11.34 6.02
C GLN A 269 -1.09 11.18 5.79
N MET A 270 -0.37 12.26 5.47
CA MET A 270 1.08 12.22 5.20
C MET A 270 1.91 11.92 6.45
N ARG A 271 1.33 12.09 7.64
CA ARG A 271 2.00 11.86 8.94
C ARG A 271 3.27 12.71 9.08
N LEU A 272 3.17 14.01 8.80
CA LEU A 272 4.30 14.94 8.87
C LEU A 272 4.02 16.03 9.89
N TRP A 273 5.03 16.35 10.70
CA TRP A 273 5.01 17.54 11.54
C TRP A 273 6.23 18.41 11.25
N LEU A 274 6.00 19.53 10.57
CA LEU A 274 7.05 20.34 9.96
C LEU A 274 6.99 21.81 10.37
N THR A 275 8.17 22.40 10.50
CA THR A 275 8.36 23.84 10.69
C THR A 275 8.92 24.44 9.41
N GLU A 276 8.27 25.48 8.93
CA GLU A 276 8.73 26.28 7.78
C GLU A 276 9.95 27.10 8.19
N THR A 277 11.04 27.02 7.42
CA THR A 277 12.29 27.75 7.67
C THR A 277 12.62 28.77 6.58
N GLU A 278 12.03 28.64 5.40
CA GLU A 278 12.15 29.59 4.29
C GLU A 278 10.81 29.62 3.54
N SER A 279 10.39 30.79 3.09
CA SER A 279 9.19 30.97 2.27
C SER A 279 9.44 32.04 1.21
N LYS A 280 9.09 31.71 -0.03
CA LYS A 280 8.96 32.59 -1.19
C LYS A 280 7.60 32.31 -1.85
N ASP A 281 7.28 33.04 -2.91
CA ASP A 281 5.96 32.95 -3.55
C ASP A 281 5.71 31.55 -4.16
N ASP A 282 6.72 30.96 -4.77
CA ASP A 282 6.68 29.69 -5.51
C ASP A 282 7.47 28.56 -4.83
N PHE A 283 7.93 28.77 -3.59
CA PHE A 283 8.84 27.87 -2.90
C PHE A 283 8.70 27.96 -1.38
N LYS A 284 8.73 26.81 -0.71
CA LYS A 284 8.83 26.71 0.75
C LYS A 284 9.81 25.63 1.18
N ARG A 285 10.54 25.90 2.25
CA ARG A 285 11.46 24.94 2.88
C ARG A 285 10.98 24.59 4.28
N PHE A 286 11.00 23.31 4.57
CA PHE A 286 10.54 22.74 5.82
C PHE A 286 11.60 21.85 6.47
N LYS A 287 11.60 21.87 7.80
CA LYS A 287 12.33 20.90 8.64
C LYS A 287 11.39 20.34 9.67
N GLY A 288 11.46 19.05 9.92
CA GLY A 288 10.67 18.45 11.00
C GLY A 288 10.81 16.95 11.03
N VAL A 289 9.72 16.28 11.36
CA VAL A 289 9.72 14.85 11.61
C VAL A 289 8.58 14.13 10.91
N ASP A 290 8.85 12.88 10.58
CA ASP A 290 7.87 11.89 10.18
C ASP A 290 7.23 11.33 11.45
N LEU A 291 5.92 11.44 11.59
CA LEU A 291 5.20 11.02 12.78
C LEU A 291 5.09 9.48 12.92
N HIS A 292 5.35 8.69 11.88
CA HIS A 292 5.28 7.23 12.01
C HIS A 292 6.47 6.65 12.80
N ASN A 293 7.62 7.33 12.80
CA ASN A 293 8.83 6.87 13.48
C ASN A 293 9.67 7.96 14.17
N TRP A 294 9.22 9.21 14.09
CA TRP A 294 9.89 10.40 14.63
C TRP A 294 11.23 10.74 13.99
N ASP A 295 11.53 10.17 12.82
CA ASP A 295 12.75 10.49 12.09
C ASP A 295 12.68 11.87 11.46
N ARG A 296 13.85 12.50 11.37
CA ARG A 296 13.97 13.82 10.77
C ARG A 296 13.78 13.73 9.26
N LEU A 297 13.20 14.79 8.70
CA LEU A 297 13.16 15.00 7.28
C LEU A 297 13.23 16.49 6.93
N LEU A 298 13.74 16.75 5.73
CA LEU A 298 13.81 18.07 5.12
C LEU A 298 12.99 18.00 3.84
N ILE A 299 12.11 18.98 3.64
CA ILE A 299 11.31 19.08 2.41
C ILE A 299 11.50 20.49 1.85
N ASP A 300 11.95 20.54 0.62
CA ASP A 300 11.87 21.71 -0.24
C ASP A 300 10.71 21.47 -1.19
N ILE A 301 9.71 22.35 -1.24
CA ILE A 301 8.51 22.15 -2.07
C ILE A 301 8.23 23.41 -2.88
N GLY A 302 8.06 23.23 -4.18
CA GLY A 302 7.53 24.23 -5.11
C GLY A 302 6.12 23.85 -5.55
N GLU A 303 5.57 24.60 -6.50
CA GLU A 303 4.21 24.33 -6.99
C GLU A 303 4.09 22.95 -7.66
N ASP A 304 5.09 22.49 -8.39
CA ASP A 304 5.05 21.29 -9.22
C ASP A 304 6.18 20.28 -8.90
N TYR A 305 6.95 20.52 -7.84
CA TYR A 305 8.01 19.61 -7.40
C TYR A 305 8.19 19.60 -5.88
N ALA A 306 8.82 18.56 -5.37
CA ALA A 306 9.40 18.56 -4.03
C ALA A 306 10.74 17.81 -4.00
N TYR A 307 11.65 18.24 -3.14
CA TYR A 307 12.87 17.51 -2.79
C TYR A 307 12.79 17.07 -1.35
N ILE A 308 12.81 15.75 -1.13
CA ILE A 308 12.74 15.14 0.20
C ILE A 308 14.12 14.61 0.55
N THR A 309 14.72 15.13 1.62
CA THR A 309 15.94 14.57 2.20
C THR A 309 15.59 13.86 3.49
N VAL A 310 15.95 12.58 3.57
CA VAL A 310 15.79 11.75 4.78
C VAL A 310 17.19 11.51 5.36
N PRO A 311 17.61 12.23 6.43
CA PRO A 311 18.97 12.13 6.94
C PRO A 311 19.23 10.84 7.72
N GLY A 312 20.48 10.35 7.66
CA GLY A 312 20.95 9.24 8.49
C GLY A 312 20.15 7.95 8.23
N LYS A 313 19.70 7.28 9.29
CA LYS A 313 18.91 6.04 9.18
C LYS A 313 17.39 6.28 9.07
N GLY A 314 16.98 7.49 8.69
CA GLY A 314 15.57 7.85 8.63
C GLY A 314 14.77 6.96 7.68
N CYS A 315 13.51 6.63 7.97
CA CYS A 315 12.75 5.72 7.12
C CYS A 315 12.45 6.29 5.73
N ILE A 316 12.90 5.56 4.71
CA ILE A 316 12.69 5.89 3.30
C ILE A 316 11.23 5.76 2.87
N ASN A 317 10.41 4.95 3.55
CA ASN A 317 8.99 4.75 3.21
C ASN A 317 8.17 6.05 3.26
N ALA A 318 8.67 7.08 3.94
CA ALA A 318 8.12 8.43 3.90
C ALA A 318 8.04 9.00 2.46
N VAL A 319 9.02 8.69 1.60
CA VAL A 319 9.10 9.21 0.23
C VAL A 319 7.93 8.71 -0.63
N PRO A 320 7.73 7.37 -0.82
CA PRO A 320 6.59 6.88 -1.57
C PRO A 320 5.25 7.20 -0.89
N ARG A 321 5.19 7.30 0.45
CA ARG A 321 3.98 7.77 1.16
C ARG A 321 3.57 9.17 0.71
N ILE A 322 4.51 10.11 0.77
CA ILE A 322 4.25 11.51 0.41
C ILE A 322 3.87 11.58 -1.07
N ALA A 323 4.59 10.87 -1.95
CA ALA A 323 4.29 10.88 -3.38
C ALA A 323 2.88 10.36 -3.68
N THR A 324 2.50 9.21 -3.12
CA THR A 324 1.17 8.64 -3.34
C THR A 324 0.05 9.55 -2.81
N LEU A 325 0.20 10.07 -1.58
CA LEU A 325 -0.81 10.94 -0.99
C LEU A 325 -0.89 12.29 -1.69
N GLN A 326 0.24 12.89 -2.10
CA GLN A 326 0.25 14.13 -2.89
C GLN A 326 -0.38 13.95 -4.26
N GLY A 327 -0.22 12.79 -4.90
CA GLY A 327 -0.95 12.48 -6.12
C GLY A 327 -2.47 12.50 -5.88
N GLU A 328 -2.93 11.80 -4.84
CA GLU A 328 -4.35 11.79 -4.45
C GLU A 328 -4.84 13.20 -4.05
N ASP A 329 -3.99 14.03 -3.44
CA ASP A 329 -4.34 15.37 -2.95
C ASP A 329 -4.41 16.46 -4.00
N ASN A 330 -3.61 16.38 -5.07
CA ASN A 330 -3.59 17.42 -6.11
C ASN A 330 -4.36 17.01 -7.37
N ALA A 331 -5.15 15.94 -7.33
CA ALA A 331 -5.81 15.38 -8.53
C ALA A 331 -4.79 15.02 -9.62
N GLY A 332 -3.60 14.52 -9.29
CA GLY A 332 -2.54 14.26 -10.27
C GLY A 332 -1.85 12.94 -10.02
N TYR A 333 -0.87 12.61 -10.84
CA TYR A 333 0.11 11.60 -10.45
C TYR A 333 1.39 12.27 -9.96
N THR A 334 2.17 11.50 -9.20
CA THR A 334 3.48 11.90 -8.72
C THR A 334 4.49 10.82 -9.09
N SER A 335 5.62 11.23 -9.63
CA SER A 335 6.77 10.36 -9.91
C SER A 335 7.90 10.67 -8.93
N ILE A 336 8.70 9.65 -8.62
CA ILE A 336 9.81 9.73 -7.65
C ILE A 336 11.11 9.48 -8.39
N PHE A 337 12.05 10.41 -8.29
CA PHE A 337 13.37 10.31 -8.92
C PHE A 337 14.48 10.40 -7.89
N TYR A 338 15.62 9.81 -8.25
CA TYR A 338 16.89 10.02 -7.56
C TYR A 338 18.01 10.08 -8.60
N ASP A 339 18.80 11.15 -8.60
CA ASP A 339 19.83 11.41 -9.62
C ASP A 339 19.30 11.25 -11.07
N GLY A 340 18.05 11.68 -11.32
CA GLY A 340 17.39 11.59 -12.64
C GLY A 340 16.88 10.21 -13.05
N VAL A 341 16.98 9.20 -12.18
CA VAL A 341 16.42 7.85 -12.40
C VAL A 341 15.11 7.71 -11.62
N GLU A 342 14.03 7.33 -12.30
CA GLU A 342 12.76 7.04 -11.63
C GLU A 342 12.91 5.78 -10.76
N ILE A 343 12.50 5.89 -9.50
CA ILE A 343 12.50 4.80 -8.53
C ILE A 343 11.08 4.57 -8.04
N PHE A 344 10.84 3.43 -7.38
CA PHE A 344 9.49 3.05 -7.00
C PHE A 344 8.53 2.96 -8.19
N ALA A 345 8.94 2.34 -9.30
CA ALA A 345 8.18 2.30 -10.56
C ALA A 345 7.94 0.87 -11.10
#